data_AF-A0A2T6JW81-F1
#
_entry.id   AF-A0A2T6JW81-F1
#
_cell.length_a   1.000
_cell.length_b   1.000
_cell.length_c   1.000
_cell.angle_alpha   90.00
_cell.angle_beta   90.00
_cell.angle_gamma   90.00
#
_symmetry.space_group_name_H-M   'P 1'
#
loop_
_entity.id
_entity.type
_entity.pdbx_description
1 polymer ?
#
loop_
_entity_poly.entity_id
_entity_poly.type
_entity_poly.pdbx_seq_one_letter_code
_entity_poly.pdbx_strand_id
1 'polypeptide(L)'
;MHMSKAGIYDQLTSEHGENFPPEAAQFAIDNIVFDWKENALKKAQSYAETMNMSDSAIYDQLISEYGEKFTPEEAQYAIDNL
;
A
#
# COMPACT_ATOMS: atom_id res chain seq x y z
N MET A 1 -7.28 -4.99 -5.74
CA MET A 1 -5.98 -4.91 -5.05
C MET A 1 -5.57 -3.45 -5.03
N HIS A 2 -5.37 -2.86 -3.85
CA HIS A 2 -4.83 -1.52 -3.67
C HIS A 2 -3.59 -1.69 -2.80
N MET A 3 -2.43 -1.35 -3.36
CA MET A 3 -1.13 -1.59 -2.72
C MET A 3 -0.35 -0.28 -2.68
N SER A 4 0.56 -0.16 -1.72
CA SER A 4 1.53 0.91 -1.70
C SER A 4 2.59 0.72 -2.79
N LYS A 5 3.34 1.79 -3.06
CA LYS A 5 4.49 1.74 -3.96
C LYS A 5 5.51 0.66 -3.54
N ALA A 6 5.77 0.54 -2.23
CA ALA A 6 6.65 -0.47 -1.67
C ALA A 6 6.05 -1.88 -1.80
N GLY A 7 4.75 -2.05 -1.53
CA GLY A 7 4.07 -3.34 -1.67
C GLY A 7 4.09 -3.87 -3.10
N ILE A 8 3.96 -3.01 -4.11
CA ILE A 8 4.09 -3.42 -5.51
C ILE A 8 5.52 -3.87 -5.81
N TYR A 9 6.54 -3.13 -5.34
CA TYR A 9 7.94 -3.52 -5.53
C TYR A 9 8.22 -4.90 -4.91
N ASP A 10 7.76 -5.13 -3.68
CA ASP A 10 7.92 -6.41 -2.98
C ASP A 10 7.20 -7.55 -3.72
N GLN A 11 5.99 -7.31 -4.24
CA GLN A 11 5.25 -8.30 -5.01
C GLN A 11 5.97 -8.67 -6.32
N LEU A 12 6.55 -7.68 -7.01
CA LEU A 12 7.27 -7.89 -8.26
C LEU A 12 8.59 -8.66 -8.03
N THR A 13 9.28 -8.40 -6.92
CA THR A 13 10.58 -9.02 -6.62
C THR A 13 10.49 -10.32 -5.81
N SER A 14 9.33 -10.61 -5.22
CA SER A 14 9.12 -11.82 -4.41
C SER A 14 9.36 -13.10 -5.21
N GLU A 15 10.17 -14.00 -4.65
CA GLU A 15 10.40 -15.36 -5.17
C GLU A 15 9.12 -16.21 -5.21
N HIS A 16 8.12 -15.86 -4.39
CA HIS A 16 6.79 -16.49 -4.35
C HIS A 16 5.74 -15.72 -5.17
N GLY A 17 6.12 -14.55 -5.70
CA GLY A 17 5.28 -13.71 -6.55
C GLY A 17 5.68 -13.84 -8.01
N GLU A 18 6.04 -12.71 -8.61
CA GLU A 18 6.38 -12.63 -10.03
C GLU A 18 7.88 -12.91 -10.32
N ASN A 19 8.72 -12.84 -9.29
CA ASN A 19 10.16 -13.11 -9.34
C ASN A 19 10.90 -12.35 -10.47
N PHE A 20 10.52 -11.08 -10.69
CA PHE A 20 11.23 -10.20 -11.61
C PHE A 20 12.58 -9.75 -11.03
N PRO A 21 13.58 -9.51 -11.90
CA PRO A 21 14.81 -8.85 -11.47
C PRO A 21 14.51 -7.50 -10.80
N PRO A 22 15.22 -7.13 -9.72
CA PRO A 22 15.03 -5.85 -9.02
C PRO A 22 15.04 -4.63 -9.94
N GLU A 23 15.86 -4.64 -10.99
CA GLU A 23 15.95 -3.55 -11.96
C GLU A 23 14.68 -3.41 -12.80
N ALA A 24 14.02 -4.52 -13.13
CA ALA A 24 12.75 -4.51 -13.85
C ALA A 24 11.61 -4.03 -12.95
N ALA A 25 11.60 -4.46 -11.68
CA ALA A 25 10.64 -3.96 -10.70
C ALA A 25 10.81 -2.45 -10.45
N GLN A 26 12.06 -1.99 -10.29
CA GLN A 26 12.36 -0.58 -10.12
C GLN A 26 11.93 0.24 -11.35
N PHE A 27 12.20 -0.25 -12.56
CA PHE A 27 11.73 0.39 -13.77
C PHE A 27 10.21 0.56 -13.79
N ALA A 28 9.44 -0.46 -13.39
CA ALA A 28 7.99 -0.36 -13.29
C ALA A 28 7.56 0.71 -12.27
N ILE A 29 8.19 0.71 -11.09
CA ILE A 29 7.92 1.65 -9.99
C ILE A 29 8.29 3.11 -10.34
N ASP A 30 9.28 3.32 -11.19
CA ASP A 30 9.71 4.65 -11.64
C ASP A 30 8.82 5.20 -12.76
N ASN A 31 8.21 4.33 -13.55
CA ASN A 31 7.39 4.72 -14.71
C ASN A 31 5.89 4.67 -14.45
N ILE A 32 5.45 4.05 -13.35
CA ILE A 32 4.04 4.01 -12.99
C ILE A 32 3.59 5.37 -12.44
N VAL A 33 2.58 5.94 -13.10
CA VAL A 33 1.88 7.13 -12.60
C VAL A 33 0.59 6.65 -11.96
N PHE A 34 0.52 6.75 -10.64
CA PHE A 34 -0.62 6.27 -9.88
C PHE A 34 -0.91 7.19 -8.69
N ASP A 35 -2.19 7.27 -8.29
CA ASP A 35 -2.59 7.97 -7.08
C ASP A 35 -2.48 7.04 -5.87
N TRP A 36 -1.34 7.11 -5.19
CA TRP A 36 -1.06 6.28 -4.02
C TRP A 36 -1.94 6.62 -2.80
N LYS A 37 -2.39 7.87 -2.71
CA LYS A 37 -3.31 8.32 -1.66
C LYS A 37 -4.68 7.70 -1.83
N GLU A 38 -5.16 7.61 -3.07
CA GLU A 38 -6.40 6.88 -3.39
C GLU A 38 -6.28 5.39 -3.05
N ASN A 39 -5.13 4.76 -3.30
CA ASN A 39 -4.91 3.36 -2.90
C ASN A 39 -4.94 3.18 -1.39
N ALA A 40 -4.32 4.08 -0.63
CA ALA A 40 -4.35 4.05 0.83
C ALA A 40 -5.79 4.21 1.35
N LEU A 41 -6.56 5.14 0.78
CA LEU A 41 -7.97 5.33 1.12
C LEU A 41 -8.80 4.06 0.85
N LYS A 42 -8.61 3.42 -0.30
CA LYS A 42 -9.32 2.16 -0.63
C LYS A 42 -8.92 1.01 0.29
N LYS A 43 -7.68 0.98 0.81
CA LYS A 43 -7.30 0.02 1.87
C LYS A 43 -7.91 0.36 3.21
N ALA A 44 -7.92 1.63 3.60
CA ALA A 44 -8.58 2.08 4.82
C ALA A 44 -10.07 1.70 4.82
N GLN A 45 -10.79 2.02 3.75
CA GLN A 45 -12.21 1.66 3.56
C GLN A 45 -12.42 0.15 3.69
N SER A 46 -11.57 -0.65 3.03
CA SER A 46 -11.62 -2.10 3.13
C SER A 46 -11.40 -2.60 4.57
N TYR A 47 -10.49 -2.01 5.34
CA TYR A 47 -10.26 -2.42 6.73
C TYR A 47 -11.41 -1.99 7.65
N ALA A 48 -11.95 -0.79 7.46
CA ALA A 48 -13.11 -0.32 8.19
C ALA A 48 -14.34 -1.20 7.92
N GLU A 49 -14.66 -1.47 6.65
CA GLU A 49 -15.88 -2.18 6.27
C GLU A 49 -15.82 -3.69 6.53
N THR A 50 -14.67 -4.32 6.25
CA THR A 50 -14.58 -5.79 6.30
C THR A 50 -14.01 -6.31 7.61
N MET A 51 -13.19 -5.51 8.30
CA MET A 51 -12.54 -5.91 9.55
C MET A 51 -13.01 -5.10 10.77
N ASN A 52 -13.82 -4.05 10.58
CA ASN A 52 -14.32 -3.17 11.66
C ASN A 52 -13.18 -2.62 12.54
N MET A 53 -12.03 -2.33 11.93
CA MET A 53 -10.89 -1.76 12.62
C MET A 53 -11.14 -0.29 12.98
N SER A 54 -10.55 0.19 14.08
CA SER A 54 -10.55 1.62 14.40
C SER A 54 -9.60 2.39 13.49
N ASP A 55 -9.85 3.69 13.30
CA ASP A 55 -9.00 4.56 12.48
C ASP A 55 -7.52 4.50 12.89
N SER A 56 -7.23 4.43 14.18
CA SER A 56 -5.86 4.27 14.69
C SER A 56 -5.22 2.95 14.27
N ALA A 57 -5.96 1.84 14.35
CA ALA A 57 -5.47 0.52 13.95
C ALA A 57 -5.30 0.43 12.43
N ILE A 58 -6.18 1.10 11.67
CA ILE A 58 -6.06 1.22 10.21
C ILE A 58 -4.80 2.01 9.86
N TYR A 59 -4.57 3.16 10.50
CA TYR A 59 -3.36 3.95 10.28
C TYR A 59 -2.10 3.12 10.51
N ASP A 60 -2.00 2.47 11.67
CA ASP A 60 -0.86 1.63 12.04
C ASP A 60 -0.65 0.49 11.02
N GLN A 61 -1.75 -0.12 10.55
CA GLN A 61 -1.70 -1.18 9.55
C GLN A 61 -1.24 -0.67 8.18
N LEU A 62 -1.66 0.54 7.78
CA LEU A 62 -1.27 1.14 6.51
C LEU A 62 0.23 1.43 6.46
N ILE A 63 0.81 1.93 7.56
CA ILE A 63 2.25 2.28 7.60
C ILE A 63 3.17 1.12 7.98
N SER A 64 2.60 0.02 8.48
CA SER A 64 3.39 -1.11 9.00
C SER A 64 4.34 -1.68 7.96
N GLU A 65 5.60 -1.91 8.36
CA GLU A 65 6.62 -2.61 7.57
C GLU A 65 6.26 -4.07 7.28
N TYR A 66 5.31 -4.65 8.02
CA TYR A 66 4.78 -5.99 7.80
C TYR A 66 3.35 -5.96 7.24
N GLY A 67 2.78 -4.76 7.08
CA GLY A 67 1.44 -4.53 6.55
C GLY A 67 1.51 -3.94 5.14
N GLU A 68 0.83 -2.81 4.95
CA GLU A 68 0.63 -2.24 3.61
C GLU A 68 1.78 -1.35 3.13
N LYS A 69 2.68 -0.91 4.02
CA LYS A 69 3.86 -0.08 3.69
C LYS A 69 3.56 1.22 2.92
N PHE A 70 2.40 1.83 3.15
CA PHE A 70 2.14 3.20 2.70
C PHE A 70 3.02 4.18 3.46
N THR A 71 3.29 5.33 2.85
CA THR A 71 3.94 6.45 3.56
C THR A 71 3.01 6.99 4.66
N PRO A 72 3.55 7.60 5.73
CA PRO A 72 2.72 8.27 6.74
C PRO A 72 1.77 9.29 6.14
N GLU A 73 2.18 10.02 5.09
CA GLU A 73 1.35 11.03 4.42
C GLU A 73 0.17 10.41 3.65
N GLU A 74 0.37 9.25 3.01
CA GLU A 74 -0.69 8.50 2.33
C GLU A 74 -1.67 7.88 3.33
N ALA A 75 -1.13 7.30 4.42
CA ALA A 75 -1.95 6.74 5.49
C ALA A 75 -2.77 7.82 6.21
N GLN A 76 -2.18 8.97 6.51
CA GLN A 76 -2.90 10.09 7.13
C GLN A 76 -3.99 10.60 6.21
N TYR A 77 -3.69 10.78 4.92
CA TYR A 77 -4.72 11.15 3.93
C TYR A 77 -5.87 10.14 3.92
N ALA A 78 -5.58 8.84 3.97
CA ALA A 78 -6.61 7.81 4.00
C ALA A 78 -7.52 7.93 5.22
N ILE A 79 -6.96 8.17 6.41
CA ILE A 79 -7.73 8.36 7.65
C ILE A 79 -8.56 9.64 7.62
N ASP A 80 -7.99 10.74 7.13
CA ASP A 80 -8.68 12.03 7.05
C ASP A 80 -9.91 11.99 6.11
N ASN A 81 -9.99 10.99 5.22
CA ASN A 81 -11.03 10.84 4.20
C ASN A 81 -11.83 9.52 4.33
N LEU A 82 -11.68 8.81 5.46
CA LEU A 82 -12.31 7.50 5.70
C LEU A 82 -13.81 7.57 6.00
#